data_AF-A0A968MVZ1-F1
#
_entry.id   AF-A0A968MVZ1-F1
#
_cell.length_a   1.000
_cell.length_b   1.000
_cell.length_c   1.000
_cell.angle_alpha   90.00
_cell.angle_beta   90.00
_cell.angle_gamma   90.00
#
_symmetry.space_group_name_H-M   'P 1'
#
loop_
_entity.id
_entity.type
_entity.pdbx_description
1 polymer ?
#
loop_
_entity_poly.entity_id
_entity_poly.type
_entity_poly.pdbx_seq_one_letter_code
_entity_poly.pdbx_strand_id
1 'polypeptide(L)' 'MKKQRVTKTTAETFVKLLSPFAPHLAEELWAFLGHGNTLAYESWPVAEIKYLEESNFNYPVSFNGKNVLI' A
#
# COMPACT_ATOMS: atom_id res chain seq x y z
N MET A 1 14.06 0.42 -11.91
CA MET A 1 12.85 0.64 -11.09
C MET A 1 11.67 0.89 -12.03
N LYS A 2 10.73 -0.05 -12.17
CA LYS A 2 9.49 0.19 -12.93
C LYS A 2 8.72 1.28 -12.18
N LYS A 3 8.62 2.48 -12.76
CA LYS A 3 7.82 3.58 -12.22
C LYS A 3 6.35 3.20 -12.43
N GLN A 4 5.80 2.43 -11.51
CA GLN A 4 4.41 1.99 -11.58
C GLN A 4 3.53 3.23 -11.43
N ARG A 5 2.71 3.50 -12.45
CA ARG A 5 1.82 4.67 -12.45
C ARG A 5 0.80 4.51 -11.33
N VAL A 6 0.58 5.57 -10.57
CA VAL A 6 -0.50 5.62 -9.58
C VAL A 6 -1.83 5.55 -10.35
N THR A 7 -2.57 4.47 -10.13
CA THR A 7 -3.93 4.33 -10.67
C THR A 7 -4.94 4.84 -9.64
N LYS A 8 -6.15 5.18 -10.09
CA LYS A 8 -7.23 5.63 -9.19
C LYS A 8 -7.46 4.62 -8.05
N THR A 9 -7.46 3.32 -8.37
CA THR A 9 -7.62 2.22 -7.40
C THR A 9 -6.50 2.17 -6.36
N THR A 10 -5.25 2.45 -6.75
CA THR A 10 -4.12 2.54 -5.81
C THR A 10 -4.29 3.73 -4.86
N ALA A 11 -4.75 4.87 -5.38
CA ALA A 11 -5.01 6.06 -4.57
C ALA A 11 -6.17 5.82 -3.58
N GLU A 12 -7.25 5.18 -4.01
CA GLU A 12 -8.38 4.81 -3.14
C GLU A 12 -7.94 3.86 -2.00
N THR A 13 -7.13 2.85 -2.32
CA THR A 13 -6.57 1.93 -1.33
C THR A 13 -5.70 2.68 -0.32
N PHE A 14 -4.87 3.61 -0.79
CA PHE A 14 -4.03 4.44 0.08
C PHE A 14 -4.87 5.36 0.99
N VAL A 15 -5.92 5.99 0.47
CA VAL A 15 -6.82 6.86 1.24
C VAL A 15 -7.54 6.07 2.34
N LYS A 16 -7.99 4.84 2.05
CA LYS A 16 -8.54 3.94 3.08
C LYS A 16 -7.52 3.63 4.18
N LEU A 17 -6.27 3.34 3.81
CA LEU A 17 -5.17 3.10 4.77
C LEU A 17 -4.80 4.35 5.59
N LEU A 18 -4.98 5.54 5.01
CA LEU A 18 -4.70 6.82 5.65
C LEU A 18 -5.77 7.21 6.67
N SER A 19 -7.01 6.74 6.50
CA SER A 19 -8.17 7.10 7.33
C SER A 19 -7.93 7.02 8.84
N PRO A 20 -7.31 5.96 9.41
CA PRO A 20 -7.06 5.88 10.85
C PRO A 20 -6.00 6.88 11.35
N PHE A 21 -5.13 7.38 10.47
CA PHE A 21 -4.04 8.29 10.83
C PHE A 21 -4.43 9.76 10.65
N ALA A 22 -5.14 10.07 9.57
CA ALA A 22 -5.52 11.43 9.20
C ALA A 22 -6.94 11.43 8.61
N PRO A 23 -7.99 11.30 9.45
CA PRO A 23 -9.36 11.11 8.99
C PRO A 23 -9.88 12.26 8.13
N HIS A 24 -9.64 13.52 8.54
CA HIS A 24 -10.09 14.68 7.79
C HIS A 24 -9.44 14.79 6.40
N LEU A 25 -8.13 14.52 6.32
CA LEU A 25 -7.39 14.54 5.06
C LEU A 25 -7.83 13.39 4.14
N ALA A 26 -8.04 12.20 4.71
CA ALA A 26 -8.54 11.07 3.96
C ALA A 26 -9.93 11.36 3.37
N GLU A 27 -10.79 12.08 4.08
CA GLU A 27 -12.13 12.45 3.61
C GLU A 27 -12.10 13.45 2.44
N GLU A 28 -11.25 14.47 2.53
CA GLU A 28 -11.06 15.43 1.43
C GLU A 28 -10.52 14.74 0.18
N LEU A 29 -9.55 13.83 0.33
CA LEU A 29 -9.00 13.05 -0.78
C LEU A 29 -10.04 12.09 -1.36
N TRP A 30 -10.89 11.48 -0.51
CA TRP A 30 -11.98 10.61 -0.93
C TRP A 30 -13.02 11.35 -1.76
N ALA A 31 -13.43 12.55 -1.31
CA ALA A 31 -14.30 13.44 -2.05
C ALA A 31 -13.67 13.89 -3.39
N PHE A 32 -12.37 14.23 -3.39
CA PHE A 32 -11.62 14.61 -4.59
C PHE A 32 -11.55 13.48 -5.63
N LEU A 33 -11.52 12.22 -5.17
CA LEU A 33 -11.58 11.03 -6.04
C LEU A 33 -12.99 10.81 -6.66
N GLY A 34 -13.98 11.61 -6.27
CA GLY A 34 -15.34 11.58 -6.82
C GLY A 34 -16.33 10.72 -6.04
N HIS A 35 -16.01 10.38 -4.79
CA HIS A 35 -16.91 9.64 -3.90
C HIS A 35 -17.80 10.62 -3.11
N GLY A 36 -19.12 10.39 -3.11
CA GLY A 36 -20.08 11.23 -2.39
C GLY A 36 -20.44 10.74 -0.98
N ASN A 37 -19.96 9.55 -0.61
CA ASN A 37 -20.26 8.89 0.65
C ASN A 37 -19.09 9.10 1.62
N THR A 38 -19.35 9.04 2.93
CA THR A 38 -18.26 9.08 3.91
C THR A 38 -17.39 7.82 3.85
N LEU A 39 -16.08 8.01 3.93
CA LEU A 39 -15.08 6.94 4.00
C LEU A 39 -15.20 6.11 5.28
N ALA A 40 -15.79 6.67 6.35
CA ALA A 40 -15.84 6.05 7.67
C ALA A 40 -16.58 4.70 7.69
N TYR A 41 -17.53 4.49 6.78
CA TYR A 41 -18.30 3.24 6.67
C TYR A 41 -17.84 2.35 5.50
N GLU A 42 -16.79 2.76 4.82
CA GLU A 42 -16.27 2.05 3.66
C GLU A 42 -15.50 0.79 4.10
N SER A 43 -15.58 -0.28 3.30
CA SER A 43 -14.90 -1.54 3.63
C SER A 43 -13.38 -1.39 3.59
N TRP A 44 -12.71 -1.94 4.61
CA TRP A 44 -11.25 -1.98 4.68
C TRP A 44 -10.65 -2.77 3.51
N PRO A 45 -9.53 -2.32 2.91
CA PRO A 45 -8.91 -3.03 1.81
C PRO A 45 -8.41 -4.42 2.23
N VAL A 46 -8.69 -5.41 1.38
CA VAL A 46 -8.22 -6.79 1.56
C VAL A 46 -6.91 -6.99 0.80
N ALA A 47 -5.92 -7.60 1.45
CA ALA A 47 -4.64 -7.91 0.81
C ALA A 47 -4.82 -8.98 -0.29
N GLU A 48 -4.35 -8.70 -1.50
CA GLU A 48 -4.37 -9.66 -2.59
C GLU A 48 -3.07 -10.49 -2.59
N ILE A 49 -3.19 -11.82 -2.44
CA ILE A 49 -2.06 -12.75 -2.32
C ILE A 49 -1.10 -12.67 -3.51
N LYS A 50 -1.61 -12.38 -4.70
CA LYS A 50 -0.80 -12.21 -5.91
C LYS A 50 0.31 -11.14 -5.80
N TYR A 51 0.15 -10.18 -4.88
CA TYR A 51 1.16 -9.13 -4.64
C TYR A 51 2.13 -9.47 -3.50
N LEU A 52 1.89 -10.58 -2.77
CA LEU A 52 2.78 -11.11 -1.74
C LEU A 52 3.76 -12.15 -2.30
N GLU A 53 3.57 -12.59 -3.55
CA GLU A 53 4.47 -13.50 -4.23
C GLU A 53 5.75 -12.77 -4.65
N GLU A 54 6.86 -13.12 -4.01
CA GLU A 54 8.18 -12.65 -4.38
C GLU A 54 8.86 -13.67 -5.30
N SER A 55 9.31 -13.22 -6.48
CA SER A 55 10.02 -14.09 -7.44
C SER A 55 11.50 -14.27 -7.11
N ASN A 56 12.06 -13.41 -6.26
CA ASN A 56 13.46 -13.43 -5.85
C ASN A 56 13.51 -13.18 -4.35
N PHE A 57 14.17 -14.08 -3.63
CA PHE A 57 14.39 -13.97 -2.20
C PHE A 57 15.87 -13.70 -1.95
N ASN A 58 16.20 -12.61 -1.28
CA ASN A 58 17.58 -12.33 -0.87
C ASN A 58 17.93 -13.25 0.31
N TYR A 59 18.87 -14.16 0.10
CA TYR A 59 19.28 -15.06 1.18
C TYR A 59 20.50 -14.48 1.90
N PRO A 60 20.37 -14.05 3.17
CA PRO A 60 21.52 -13.52 3.90
C PRO A 60 22.50 -14.65 4.23
N VAL A 61 23.72 -14.58 3.69
CA VAL A 61 24.81 -15.48 4.06
C VAL A 61 25.77 -14.72 4.97
N SER A 62 26.13 -15.30 6.12
CA SER A 62 27.12 -14.71 7.02
C SER A 62 28.38 -15.58 7.08
N PHE A 63 29.53 -14.98 6.80
CA PHE A 63 30.84 -15.59 7.03
C PHE A 63 31.61 -14.76 8.04
N ASN A 64 31.98 -15.38 9.17
CA ASN A 64 32.73 -14.76 10.25
C ASN A 64 32.15 -13.40 10.73
N GLY A 65 30.82 -13.31 10.84
CA GLY A 65 30.12 -12.12 11.30
C GLY A 65 29.93 -11.01 10.26
N LYS A 66 30.42 -11.18 9.02
CA LYS A 66 30.13 -10.28 7.91
C LYS A 66 29.00 -10.85 7.04
N ASN A 67 27.94 -10.05 6.89
CA ASN A 67 26.80 -10.39 6.05
C ASN A 67 27.13 -10.07 4.60
N VAL A 68 26.97 -11.07 3.73
CA VAL A 68 27.02 -10.93 2.28
C VAL A 68 25.64 -11.32 1.77
N LEU A 69 25.02 -10.42 1.00
CA LEU A 69 23.75 -10.69 0.32
C LEU A 69 24.06 -11.35 -1.01
N ILE A 70 23.42 -12.48 -1.29
CA ILE A 70 23.46 -13.18 -2.59
C ILE A 70 22.04 -13.28 -3.13
#